data_AF-A0A6J4JUK8-F1
#
_entry.id   AF-A0A6J4JUK8-F1
#
_cell.length_a   1.000
_cell.length_b   1.000
_cell.length_c   1.000
_cell.angle_alpha   90.00
_cell.angle_beta   90.00
_cell.angle_gamma   90.00
#
_symmetry.space_group_name_H-M   'P 1'
#
loop_
_entity.id
_entity.type
_entity.pdbx_description
1 polymer ?
#
loop_
_entity_poly.entity_id
_entity_poly.type
_entity_poly.pdbx_seq_one_letter_code
_entity_poly.pdbx_strand_id
1 'polypeptide(L)' 'MSYPFSSRHINVKNLLAIIHVLPQEVGMAQAFELLNIPLEGTHHRGWDDVWNIAGTLAKLILKTNQK' A
#
# COMPACT_ATOMS: atom_id res chain seq x y z
N MET A 1 -10.50 -26.14 -7.23
CA MET A 1 -9.30 -25.31 -7.50
C MET A 1 -8.94 -24.62 -6.19
N SER A 2 -7.75 -24.87 -5.65
CA SER A 2 -7.35 -24.24 -4.38
C SER A 2 -6.89 -22.81 -4.65
N TYR A 3 -7.24 -21.86 -3.79
CA TYR A 3 -6.73 -20.49 -3.88
C TYR A 3 -5.20 -20.54 -3.79
N PRO A 4 -4.46 -19.96 -4.75
CA PRO A 4 -3.01 -20.19 -4.87
C PRO A 4 -2.18 -19.45 -3.80
N PHE A 5 -2.80 -18.63 -2.95
CA PHE A 5 -2.12 -17.86 -1.91
C PHE A 5 -2.47 -18.37 -0.51
N SER A 6 -1.50 -18.33 0.39
CA SER A 6 -1.70 -18.68 1.80
C SER A 6 -2.52 -17.62 2.53
N SER A 7 -3.13 -17.99 3.66
CA SER A 7 -3.77 -17.02 4.58
C SER A 7 -2.77 -16.03 5.18
N ARG A 8 -1.46 -16.30 5.13
CA ARG A 8 -0.41 -15.41 5.62
C ARG A 8 -0.04 -14.39 4.55
N HIS A 9 -0.62 -13.20 4.66
CA HIS A 9 -0.33 -12.04 3.81
C HIS A 9 -0.40 -10.75 4.62
N ILE A 10 0.06 -9.65 4.03
CA ILE A 10 -0.04 -8.31 4.61
C ILE A 10 -1.08 -7.51 3.81
N ASN A 11 -2.05 -6.92 4.49
CA ASN A 11 -2.88 -5.88 3.91
C ASN A 11 -2.15 -4.53 4.05
N VAL A 12 -1.64 -4.00 2.93
CA VAL A 12 -0.87 -2.74 2.90
C VAL A 12 -1.72 -1.53 3.33
N LYS A 13 -3.03 -1.53 3.06
CA LYS A 13 -3.93 -0.46 3.52
C LYS A 13 -4.04 -0.43 5.03
N ASN A 14 -4.15 -1.62 5.63
CA ASN A 14 -4.19 -1.79 7.08
C ASN A 14 -2.89 -1.29 7.73
N LEU A 15 -1.74 -1.70 7.18
CA LEU A 15 -0.43 -1.26 7.65
C LEU A 15 -0.28 0.27 7.57
N LEU A 16 -0.71 0.88 6.46
CA LEU A 16 -0.70 2.33 6.29
C LEU A 16 -1.56 3.04 7.34
N ALA A 17 -2.79 2.55 7.58
CA ALA A 17 -3.69 3.10 8.58
C ALA A 17 -3.07 3.05 9.99
N ILE A 18 -2.40 1.95 10.35
CA ILE A 18 -1.71 1.81 11.64
C ILE A 18 -0.55 2.82 11.76
N ILE A 19 0.32 2.89 10.75
CA ILE A 19 1.51 3.77 10.78
C ILE A 19 1.12 5.25 10.85
N HIS A 20 0.04 5.64 10.18
CA HIS A 20 -0.45 7.02 10.11
C HIS A 20 -1.54 7.34 11.14
N VAL A 21 -1.89 6.40 12.02
CA VAL A 21 -2.92 6.57 13.08
C VAL A 21 -4.27 7.02 12.49
N LEU A 22 -4.67 6.37 11.39
CA LEU A 22 -5.96 6.63 10.75
C LEU A 22 -7.09 5.84 11.43
N PRO A 23 -8.31 6.37 11.48
CA PRO A 23 -9.46 5.66 12.06
C PRO A 23 -9.90 4.44 11.24
N GLN A 24 -9.51 4.36 9.95
CA GLN A 24 -9.84 3.28 9.03
C GLN A 24 -8.88 3.23 7.83
N GLU A 25 -8.97 2.15 7.05
CA GLU A 25 -8.27 1.99 5.78
C GLU A 25 -8.72 3.05 4.76
N VAL A 26 -7.78 3.53 3.96
CA VAL A 26 -8.02 4.56 2.94
C VAL A 26 -7.83 4.02 1.53
N GLY A 27 -8.42 4.73 0.56
CA GLY A 27 -8.24 4.44 -0.87
C GLY A 27 -6.82 4.75 -1.35
N MET A 28 -6.46 4.25 -2.53
CA MET A 28 -5.11 4.41 -3.10
C MET A 28 -4.75 5.89 -3.34
N ALA A 29 -5.66 6.70 -3.87
CA ALA A 29 -5.41 8.13 -4.08
C ALA A 29 -5.08 8.86 -2.76
N GLN A 30 -5.88 8.63 -1.73
CA GLN A 30 -5.64 9.22 -0.40
C GLN A 30 -4.35 8.68 0.24
N ALA A 31 -4.03 7.39 0.07
CA ALA A 31 -2.76 6.83 0.52
C ALA A 31 -1.57 7.54 -0.15
N PHE A 32 -1.71 7.92 -1.42
CA PHE A 32 -0.65 8.54 -2.19
C PHE A 32 -0.42 9.98 -1.77
N GLU A 33 -1.50 10.72 -1.49
CA GLU A 33 -1.45 12.05 -0.87
C GLU A 33 -0.74 11.99 0.49
N LEU A 34 -1.11 11.05 1.37
CA LEU A 34 -0.49 10.88 2.69
C LEU A 34 1.00 10.55 2.63
N LEU A 35 1.42 9.83 1.58
CA LEU A 35 2.82 9.46 1.38
C LEU A 35 3.60 10.49 0.55
N ASN A 36 2.92 11.52 0.02
CA ASN A 36 3.45 12.50 -0.91
C ASN A 36 4.13 11.85 -2.14
N ILE A 37 3.40 10.97 -2.82
CA ILE A 37 3.91 10.18 -3.95
C ILE A 37 3.00 10.38 -5.17
N PRO A 38 3.56 10.51 -6.39
CA PRO A 38 2.74 10.63 -7.59
C PRO A 38 2.01 9.32 -7.88
N LEU A 39 0.82 9.41 -8.46
CA LEU A 39 0.13 8.25 -8.99
C LEU A 39 0.77 7.88 -10.33
N GLU A 40 1.47 6.74 -10.37
CA GLU A 40 2.06 6.22 -11.60
C GLU A 40 1.08 5.28 -12.31
N GLY A 41 0.89 5.47 -13.61
CA GLY A 41 0.15 4.56 -14.48
C GLY A 41 -1.32 4.91 -14.74
N THR A 42 -2.02 3.98 -15.38
CA THR A 42 -3.45 4.11 -15.68
C THR A 42 -4.25 3.30 -14.66
N HIS A 43 -5.20 3.95 -13.98
CA HIS A 43 -6.11 3.27 -13.05
C HIS A 43 -6.71 2.00 -13.70
N HIS A 44 -6.61 0.86 -13.01
CA HIS A 44 -7.13 -0.46 -13.40
C HIS A 44 -6.29 -1.32 -14.35
N ARG A 45 -5.00 -1.01 -14.55
CA ARG A 45 -4.03 -1.98 -15.09
C ARG A 45 -3.37 -2.74 -13.93
N GLY A 46 -3.55 -4.06 -13.90
CA GLY A 46 -3.10 -4.89 -12.77
C GLY A 46 -1.59 -4.80 -12.46
N TRP A 47 -0.74 -4.55 -13.46
CA TRP A 47 0.69 -4.33 -13.23
C TRP A 47 0.96 -2.99 -12.50
N ASP A 48 0.25 -1.93 -12.88
CA ASP A 48 0.39 -0.61 -12.26
C ASP A 48 -0.08 -0.66 -10.80
N ASP A 49 -1.16 -1.39 -10.52
CA ASP A 49 -1.65 -1.59 -9.15
C ASP A 49 -0.62 -2.33 -8.27
N VAL A 50 0.04 -3.37 -8.80
CA VAL A 50 1.11 -4.09 -8.09
C VAL A 50 2.31 -3.18 -7.83
N TRP A 51 2.73 -2.40 -8.82
CA TRP A 51 3.84 -1.44 -8.67
C TRP A 51 3.55 -0.41 -7.58
N ASN A 52 2.35 0.16 -7.61
CA ASN A 52 1.86 1.15 -6.66
C ASN A 52 1.78 0.60 -5.22
N ILE A 53 1.28 -0.63 -5.04
CA ILE A 53 1.23 -1.31 -3.74
C ILE A 53 2.65 -1.62 -3.23
N ALA A 54 3.54 -2.13 -4.09
CA ALA A 54 4.92 -2.43 -3.73
C ALA A 54 5.70 -1.18 -3.32
N GLY A 55 5.56 -0.08 -4.07
CA GLY A 55 6.18 1.21 -3.75
C GLY A 55 5.67 1.80 -2.44
N THR A 56 4.35 1.66 -2.18
CA THR A 56 3.75 2.04 -0.89
C THR A 56 4.36 1.25 0.26
N LEU A 57 4.40 -0.08 0.15
CA LEU A 57 4.97 -0.95 1.18
C LEU A 57 6.44 -0.63 1.46
N ALA A 58 7.25 -0.43 0.42
CA ALA A 58 8.66 -0.08 0.56
C ALA A 58 8.85 1.23 1.34
N LYS A 59 8.06 2.26 1.03
CA LYS A 59 8.11 3.56 1.74
C LYS A 59 7.75 3.43 3.22
N LEU A 60 6.72 2.63 3.55
CA LEU A 60 6.32 2.39 4.93
C LEU A 60 7.44 1.72 5.73
N ILE A 61 8.05 0.65 5.19
CA ILE A 61 9.12 -0.10 5.86
C ILE A 61 10.40 0.74 6.00
N LEU A 62 10.79 1.49 4.97
CA LEU A 62 12.00 2.31 5.00
C LEU A 62 11.86 3.52 5.95
N LYS A 63 10.68 4.15 6.04
CA LYS A 63 10.44 5.22 7.03
C LYS A 63 10.53 4.72 8.46
N THR A 64 10.07 3.50 8.75
CA THR A 64 10.13 2.94 10.10
C THR A 64 11.56 2.67 10.59
N ASN A 65 12.52 2.52 9.68
CA ASN A 65 13.94 2.30 10.00
C ASN A 65 14.75 3.59 10.21
N GLN A 66 14.14 4.77 10.05
CA GLN A 66 14.80 6.07 10.23
C GLN A 66 14.52 6.71 11.60
N LYS A 67 14.17 5.90 12.60
CA LYS A 67 14.05 6.33 14.00
C LYS A 67 15.31 5.97 14.79
#